data_AF-A0A2N7PQ29-F1
#
_entry.id   AF-A0A2N7PQ29-F1
#
_cell.length_a   1.000
_cell.length_b   1.000
_cell.length_c   1.000
_cell.angle_alpha   90.00
_cell.angle_beta   90.00
_cell.angle_gamma   90.00
#
_symmetry.space_group_name_H-M   'P 1'
#
loop_
_entity.id
_entity.type
_entity.pdbx_description
1 polymer ?
#
loop_
_entity_poly.entity_id
_entity_poly.type
_entity_poly.pdbx_seq_one_letter_code
_entity_poly.pdbx_strand_id
1 'polypeptide(L)' 'MKYFDFVISEVYGLRIEELINARKENGKVIGAFCVYVPEEIILSLDRICVGLCAGAEIGKAVILFVLPIYLNLIK' A
#
# COMPACT_ATOMS: atom_id res chain seq x y z
N MET A 1 18.50 -5.31 -12.98
CA MET A 1 17.20 -4.96 -12.35
C MET A 1 16.46 -3.79 -13.02
N LYS A 2 16.73 -3.45 -14.30
CA LYS A 2 16.19 -2.23 -14.94
C LYS A 2 14.68 -2.00 -14.79
N TYR A 3 13.87 -3.06 -14.86
CA TYR A 3 12.42 -2.97 -14.64
C TYR A 3 12.08 -2.53 -13.21
N PHE A 4 12.68 -3.16 -12.20
CA PHE A 4 12.45 -2.80 -10.80
C PHE A 4 13.01 -1.43 -10.46
N ASP A 5 14.15 -1.03 -11.06
CA ASP A 5 14.72 0.31 -10.89
C ASP A 5 13.73 1.38 -11.39
N PHE A 6 13.07 1.13 -12.52
CA PHE A 6 12.01 1.99 -13.06
C PHE A 6 10.75 2.01 -12.18
N VAL A 7 10.30 0.85 -11.70
CA VAL A 7 9.13 0.77 -10.80
C VAL A 7 9.38 1.56 -9.51
N ILE A 8 10.58 1.47 -8.94
CA ILE A 8 10.93 2.21 -7.73
C ILE A 8 11.05 3.70 -8.00
N SER A 9 11.61 4.13 -9.15
CA SER A 9 11.66 5.55 -9.50
C SER A 9 10.26 6.16 -9.68
N GLU A 10 9.31 5.38 -10.19
CA GLU A 10 7.94 5.81 -10.49
C GLU A 10 6.88 5.31 -9.49
N VAL A 11 7.30 4.90 -8.29
CA VAL A 11 6.41 4.27 -7.30
C VAL A 11 5.30 5.21 -6.81
N TYR A 12 5.57 6.52 -6.75
CA TYR A 12 4.59 7.56 -6.43
C TYR A 12 4.07 8.31 -7.67
N GLY A 13 4.55 7.96 -8.86
CA GLY A 13 4.16 8.57 -10.14
C GLY A 13 3.16 7.69 -10.87
N LEU A 14 3.64 6.96 -11.89
CA LEU A 14 2.81 6.12 -12.76
C LEU A 14 1.92 5.13 -12.01
N ARG A 15 2.44 4.48 -10.95
CA ARG A 15 1.64 3.51 -10.20
C ARG A 15 0.41 4.14 -9.54
N ILE A 16 0.52 5.38 -9.07
CA ILE A 16 -0.63 6.10 -8.48
C ILE A 16 -1.66 6.45 -9.55
N GLU A 17 -1.22 6.86 -10.73
CA GLU A 17 -2.11 7.13 -11.86
C GLU A 17 -2.90 5.88 -12.27
N GLU A 18 -2.24 4.72 -12.37
CA GLU A 18 -2.89 3.43 -12.62
C GLU A 18 -3.99 3.13 -11.59
N LEU A 19 -3.70 3.34 -10.29
CA LEU A 19 -4.67 3.10 -9.23
C LEU A 19 -5.86 4.07 -9.29
N ILE A 20 -5.63 5.32 -9.67
CA ILE A 20 -6.70 6.32 -9.83
C ILE A 20 -7.59 5.96 -11.03
N ASN A 21 -6.99 5.53 -12.15
CA ASN A 21 -7.74 5.14 -13.33
C ASN A 21 -8.53 3.85 -13.09
N ALA A 22 -7.90 2.83 -12.48
CA ALA A 22 -8.58 1.60 -12.08
C ALA A 22 -9.72 1.86 -11.07
N ARG A 23 -9.59 2.86 -10.20
CA ARG A 23 -10.69 3.28 -9.31
C ARG A 23 -11.86 3.89 -10.09
N LYS A 24 -11.58 4.65 -11.16
CA LYS A 24 -12.64 5.23 -12.01
C LYS A 24 -13.35 4.16 -12.85
N GLU A 25 -12.62 3.18 -13.34
CA GLU A 25 -13.14 2.15 -14.26
C GLU A 25 -13.74 0.95 -13.52
N ASN A 26 -12.98 0.35 -12.59
CA ASN A 26 -13.30 -0.93 -11.95
C ASN A 26 -13.73 -0.79 -10.47
N GLY A 27 -13.93 0.46 -10.01
CA GLY A 27 -14.51 0.75 -8.71
C GLY A 27 -13.48 0.94 -7.59
N LYS A 28 -13.26 -0.05 -6.72
CA LYS A 28 -12.49 0.16 -5.48
C LYS A 28 -11.07 -0.39 -5.58
N VAL A 29 -10.11 0.39 -5.07
CA VAL A 29 -8.75 -0.05 -4.73
C VAL A 29 -8.71 -0.35 -3.24
N ILE A 30 -8.23 -1.54 -2.86
CA ILE A 30 -8.25 -2.05 -1.49
C ILE A 30 -6.84 -2.02 -0.92
N GLY A 31 -6.65 -1.30 0.19
CA GLY A 31 -5.41 -1.34 0.97
C GLY A 31 -5.44 -2.49 1.99
N ALA A 32 -4.37 -3.27 2.07
CA ALA A 32 -4.22 -4.38 3.00
C ALA A 32 -2.93 -4.23 3.83
N PHE A 33 -2.99 -4.64 5.09
CA PHE A 33 -1.86 -4.63 6.03
C PHE A 33 -1.44 -6.03 6.48
N CYS A 34 -2.15 -7.06 6.02
CA CYS A 34 -1.94 -8.42 6.45
C CYS A 34 -2.10 -9.37 5.27
N VAL A 35 -1.26 -10.40 5.21
CA VAL A 35 -1.31 -11.47 4.20
C VAL A 35 -2.51 -12.40 4.35
N TYR A 36 -3.21 -12.33 5.49
CA TYR A 36 -4.47 -13.05 5.70
C TYR A 36 -5.68 -12.37 5.06
N VAL A 37 -5.52 -11.16 4.51
CA VAL A 37 -6.57 -10.55 3.69
C VAL A 37 -6.68 -11.37 2.41
N PRO A 38 -7.87 -11.92 2.07
CA PRO A 38 -8.04 -12.79 0.91
C PRO A 38 -7.98 -11.98 -0.38
N GLU A 39 -6.78 -11.83 -0.93
CA GLU A 39 -6.51 -11.10 -2.16
C GLU A 39 -7.23 -11.73 -3.36
N GLU A 40 -7.42 -13.04 -3.36
CA GLU A 40 -8.11 -13.79 -4.40
C GLU A 40 -9.55 -13.31 -4.59
N ILE A 41 -10.24 -12.95 -3.51
CA ILE A 41 -11.60 -12.39 -3.58
C ILE A 41 -11.57 -11.00 -4.23
N ILE A 42 -10.57 -10.18 -3.90
CA ILE A 42 -10.42 -8.83 -4.44
C ILE A 42 -10.14 -8.91 -5.95
N LEU A 43 -9.21 -9.76 -6.36
CA LEU A 43 -8.84 -9.96 -7.76
C LEU A 43 -9.98 -10.56 -8.58
N SER A 44 -10.79 -11.47 -8.01
CA SER A 44 -11.95 -12.05 -8.69
C SER A 44 -13.03 -11.04 -9.10
N LEU A 45 -12.96 -9.83 -8.53
CA LEU A 45 -13.86 -8.70 -8.82
C LEU A 45 -13.20 -7.64 -9.72
N ASP A 46 -12.09 -7.97 -10.39
CA ASP A 46 -11.28 -7.05 -11.21
C ASP A 46 -10.82 -5.80 -10.44
N ARG A 47 -10.59 -5.95 -9.13
CA ARG A 47 -10.11 -4.87 -8.25
C ARG A 47 -8.64 -5.04 -7.91
N ILE A 48 -8.03 -3.93 -7.49
CA ILE A 48 -6.63 -3.91 -7.11
C ILE A 48 -6.48 -4.00 -5.59
N CYS A 49 -5.65 -4.95 -5.13
CA CYS A 49 -5.16 -5.04 -3.76
C CYS A 49 -3.78 -4.38 -3.66
N VAL A 50 -3.55 -3.57 -2.62
CA VAL A 50 -2.29 -2.87 -2.38
C VAL A 50 -1.83 -3.11 -0.94
N GLY A 51 -0.64 -3.69 -0.77
CA GLY A 51 0.00 -3.80 0.54
C GLY A 51 0.51 -2.44 1.03
N LEU A 52 0.05 -2.00 2.20
CA LEU A 52 0.39 -0.70 2.79
C LEU A 52 1.16 -0.83 4.12
N CYS A 53 1.79 -1.98 4.34
CA CYS A 53 2.61 -2.21 5.53
C CYS A 53 3.70 -1.15 5.66
N ALA A 54 3.96 -0.72 6.90
CA ALA A 54 4.95 0.30 7.18
C ALA A 54 6.36 -0.18 6.82
N GLY A 55 7.11 0.66 6.11
CA GLY A 55 8.55 0.46 5.85
C GLY A 55 9.37 1.75 5.87
N ALA A 56 8.70 2.91 5.91
CA ALA A 56 9.30 4.22 5.94
C ALA A 56 9.04 4.92 7.27
N GLU A 57 10.00 5.71 7.75
CA GLU A 57 9.91 6.39 9.04
C GLU A 57 9.07 7.69 8.99
N ILE A 58 8.59 8.06 7.81
CA ILE A 58 7.92 9.34 7.51
C ILE A 58 6.68 9.56 8.39
N GLY A 59 5.97 8.50 8.77
CA GLY A 59 4.77 8.59 9.62
C GLY A 59 5.02 8.58 11.13
N LYS A 60 6.26 8.35 11.59
CA LYS A 60 6.54 8.13 13.03
C LYS A 60 6.20 9.34 13.89
N ALA A 61 6.50 10.56 13.43
CA ALA A 61 6.23 11.76 14.22
C ALA A 61 4.73 11.95 14.53
N VAL A 62 3.86 11.54 13.59
CA VAL A 62 2.41 11.66 13.73
C VAL A 62 1.83 10.48 14.53
N ILE A 63 2.42 9.28 14.42
CA ILE A 63 1.92 8.07 15.11
C ILE A 63 1.90 8.24 16.63
N LEU A 64 2.84 9.01 17.19
CA LEU A 64 3.01 9.25 18.62
C LEU A 64 1.79 9.88 19.30
N PHE A 65 0.97 10.61 18.54
CA PHE A 65 -0.25 11.22 19.07
C PHE A 65 -1.41 10.23 19.22
N VAL A 66 -1.36 9.08 18.54
CA VAL A 66 -2.51 8.17 18.40
C VAL A 66 -2.20 6.75 18.89
N LEU A 67 -0.93 6.30 18.82
CA LEU A 67 -0.51 4.97 19.28
C LEU A 67 0.46 5.03 20.47
N PRO A 68 0.41 4.04 21.38
CA PRO A 68 1.36 3.91 22.48
C PRO A 68 2.80 3.68 21.99
N ILE A 69 3.75 4.38 22.61
CA ILE A 69 5.18 4.34 22.28
C ILE A 69 5.81 2.94 22.42
N TYR A 70 5.20 2.05 23.21
CA TYR A 70 5.71 0.69 23.46
C TYR A 70 5.76 -0.20 22.21
N LEU A 71 5.14 0.20 21.09
CA LEU A 71 5.26 -0.53 19.82
C LEU A 71 6.69 -0.51 19.21
N ASN A 72 7.59 0.37 19.69
CA ASN A 72 9.01 0.37 19.27
C ASN A 72 9.85 -0.77 19.87
N LEU A 73 9.28 -1.63 20.73
CA LEU A 73 9.97 -2.77 21.36
C LEU A 73 9.94 -4.07 20.53
N ILE A 74 9.33 -4.07 19.33
CA ILE A 74 9.23 -5.25 18.44
C ILE A 74 10.17 -5.10 17.23
N LYS A 75 11.29 -4.38 17.38
CA LYS A 75 12.42 -4.46 16.45
C LYS A 75 13.51 -5.34 17.04
#